data_AF-A0A962J4V0-F1
#
_entry.id   AF-A0A962J4V0-F1
#
_cell.length_a   1.000
_cell.length_b   1.000
_cell.length_c   1.000
_cell.angle_alpha   90.00
_cell.angle_beta   90.00
_cell.angle_gamma   90.00
#
_symmetry.space_group_name_H-M   'P 1'
#
loop_
_entity.id
_entity.type
_entity.pdbx_description
1 polymer ?
#
loop_
_entity_poly.entity_id
_entity_poly.type
_entity_poly.pdbx_seq_one_letter_code
_entity_poly.pdbx_strand_id
1 'polypeptide(L)'
;MIDSIGIALTGLDAASKKLYASASNIANVQTTGSLDGEPKPYAPLEARSETNSLGGVHTTIGERANPFTPAYDADSPFADENGIIGVPNINLAEEAVNTTLAKLQYKANLKTLQAASDLGKELLKVLDEKA
;
A
#
# COMPACT_ATOMS: atom_id res chain seq x y z
N MET A 1 -4.80 10.86 25.75
CA MET A 1 -3.50 10.41 25.17
C MET A 1 -3.56 8.97 24.62
N ILE A 2 -4.46 8.10 25.09
CA ILE A 2 -4.58 6.71 24.56
C ILE A 2 -5.12 6.68 23.12
N ASP A 3 -5.97 7.65 22.72
CA ASP A 3 -6.54 7.70 21.37
C ASP A 3 -5.56 8.09 20.26
N SER A 4 -4.61 9.01 20.52
CA SER A 4 -3.65 9.47 19.51
C SER A 4 -2.63 8.39 19.12
N ILE A 5 -2.24 7.54 20.07
CA ILE A 5 -1.40 6.37 19.82
C ILE A 5 -2.14 5.36 18.94
N GLY A 6 -3.41 5.07 19.27
CA GLY A 6 -4.25 4.16 18.47
C GLY A 6 -4.42 4.65 17.03
N ILE A 7 -4.71 5.94 16.85
CA ILE A 7 -4.83 6.57 15.52
C ILE A 7 -3.49 6.46 14.75
N ALA A 8 -2.38 6.81 15.38
CA ALA A 8 -1.07 6.73 14.75
C ALA A 8 -0.68 5.29 14.37
N LEU A 9 -1.00 4.30 15.20
CA LEU A 9 -0.78 2.88 14.90
C LEU A 9 -1.60 2.42 13.70
N THR A 10 -2.90 2.76 13.65
CA THR A 10 -3.74 2.41 12.52
C THR A 10 -3.28 3.09 11.22
N GLY A 11 -2.83 4.35 11.30
CA GLY A 11 -2.22 5.05 10.19
C GLY A 11 -0.89 4.44 9.73
N LEU A 12 -0.12 3.87 10.65
CA LEU A 12 1.13 3.16 10.35
C LEU A 12 0.88 1.85 9.59
N ASP A 13 -0.12 1.07 10.04
CA ASP A 13 -0.58 -0.14 9.34
C ASP A 13 -1.08 0.19 7.92
N ALA A 14 -1.91 1.23 7.80
CA ALA A 14 -2.40 1.72 6.51
C ALA A 14 -1.26 2.09 5.56
N ALA A 15 -0.27 2.87 6.03
CA ALA A 15 0.90 3.24 5.23
C ALA A 15 1.72 2.01 4.80
N SER A 16 1.86 1.03 5.68
CA SER A 16 2.58 -0.23 5.39
C SER A 16 1.87 -1.05 4.31
N LYS A 17 0.54 -1.15 4.38
CA LYS A 17 -0.28 -1.84 3.35
C LYS A 17 -0.25 -1.12 2.00
N LYS A 18 -0.30 0.22 2.00
CA LYS A 18 -0.15 1.03 0.77
C LYS A 18 1.21 0.81 0.13
N LEU A 19 2.28 0.82 0.94
CA LEU A 19 3.63 0.53 0.45
C LEU A 19 3.73 -0.88 -0.13
N TYR A 20 3.15 -1.88 0.55
CA TYR A 20 3.13 -3.25 0.06
C TYR A 20 2.40 -3.38 -1.27
N ALA A 21 1.21 -2.78 -1.42
CA ALA A 21 0.45 -2.81 -2.67
C ALA A 21 1.24 -2.20 -3.82
N SER A 22 1.80 -1.00 -3.64
CA SER A 22 2.63 -0.36 -4.67
C SER A 22 3.91 -1.13 -4.99
N ALA A 23 4.58 -1.68 -3.99
CA ALA A 23 5.77 -2.50 -4.22
C ALA A 23 5.46 -3.78 -4.99
N SER A 24 4.34 -4.45 -4.67
CA SER A 24 3.87 -5.64 -5.40
C SER A 24 3.53 -5.30 -6.85
N ASN A 25 2.89 -4.16 -7.08
CA ASN A 25 2.58 -3.65 -8.43
C ASN A 25 3.85 -3.39 -9.23
N ILE A 26 4.83 -2.67 -8.67
CA ILE A 26 6.10 -2.38 -9.34
C ILE A 26 6.86 -3.68 -9.65
N ALA A 27 6.89 -4.64 -8.72
CA ALA A 27 7.60 -5.90 -8.89
C ALA A 27 6.99 -6.79 -9.99
N ASN A 28 5.67 -6.73 -10.18
CA ASN A 28 4.94 -7.56 -11.13
C ASN A 28 4.48 -6.80 -12.38
N VAL A 29 5.01 -5.60 -12.64
CA VAL A 29 4.63 -4.78 -13.82
C VAL A 29 4.91 -5.47 -15.16
N GLN A 30 5.89 -6.38 -15.19
CA GLN A 30 6.25 -7.13 -16.39
C GLN A 30 5.60 -8.53 -16.44
N THR A 31 4.73 -8.86 -15.48
CA THR A 31 4.06 -10.16 -15.42
C THR A 31 2.87 -10.16 -16.37
N THR A 32 3.17 -10.39 -17.65
CA THR A 32 2.19 -10.52 -18.74
C THR A 32 1.54 -11.89 -18.73
N GLY A 33 0.38 -12.01 -19.37
CA GLY A 33 -0.30 -13.28 -19.53
C GLY A 33 -1.31 -13.26 -20.67
N SER A 34 -2.06 -14.35 -20.79
CA SER A 34 -3.13 -14.46 -21.78
C SER A 34 -4.38 -13.70 -21.32
N LEU A 35 -5.11 -13.09 -22.26
CA LEU A 35 -6.37 -12.37 -21.95
C LEU A 35 -7.51 -13.34 -21.62
N ASP A 36 -7.58 -14.47 -22.31
CA ASP A 36 -8.67 -15.45 -22.22
C ASP A 36 -8.21 -16.81 -21.65
N GLY A 37 -6.90 -17.01 -21.47
CA GLY A 37 -6.29 -18.27 -21.05
C GLY A 37 -5.46 -18.19 -19.77
N GLU A 38 -4.84 -19.31 -19.41
CA GLU A 38 -3.83 -19.39 -18.34
C GLU A 38 -2.42 -19.48 -18.94
N PRO A 39 -1.42 -18.79 -18.36
CA PRO A 39 -1.49 -18.00 -17.13
C PRO A 39 -2.10 -16.61 -17.37
N LYS A 40 -2.92 -16.16 -16.42
CA LYS A 40 -3.42 -14.79 -16.38
C LYS A 40 -2.33 -13.78 -16.04
N PRO A 41 -2.40 -12.56 -16.58
CA PRO A 41 -1.53 -11.46 -16.17
C PRO A 41 -1.72 -11.12 -14.68
N TYR A 42 -0.72 -10.47 -14.10
CA TYR A 42 -0.79 -10.03 -12.70
C TYR A 42 -1.85 -8.94 -12.50
N ALA A 43 -2.75 -9.15 -11.52
CA ALA A 43 -3.78 -8.18 -11.15
C ALA A 43 -3.21 -7.15 -10.16
N PRO A 44 -3.17 -5.85 -10.50
CA PRO A 44 -2.67 -4.81 -9.62
C PRO A 44 -3.49 -4.69 -8.34
N LEU A 45 -2.77 -4.54 -7.23
CA LEU A 45 -3.34 -4.36 -5.91
C LEU A 45 -3.60 -2.87 -5.62
N GLU A 46 -4.66 -2.61 -4.89
CA GLU A 46 -5.07 -1.30 -4.39
C GLU A 46 -5.35 -1.40 -2.89
N ALA A 47 -4.74 -0.49 -2.12
CA ALA A 47 -5.00 -0.37 -0.69
C ALA A 47 -6.10 0.68 -0.44
N ARG A 48 -7.27 0.23 0.02
CA ARG A 48 -8.42 1.09 0.34
C ARG A 48 -8.44 1.36 1.83
N SER A 49 -8.42 2.64 2.20
CA SER A 49 -8.49 3.07 3.59
C SER A 49 -9.87 3.62 3.90
N GLU A 50 -10.50 3.08 4.94
CA GLU A 50 -11.78 3.52 5.48
C GLU A 50 -11.58 4.12 6.87
N THR A 51 -12.30 5.18 7.18
CA THR A 51 -12.23 5.82 8.50
C THR A 51 -12.98 4.96 9.51
N ASN A 52 -12.34 4.65 10.63
CA ASN A 52 -13.00 3.95 11.73
C ASN A 52 -13.81 4.95 12.59
N SER A 53 -14.77 4.44 13.35
CA SER A 53 -15.62 5.24 14.25
C SER A 53 -14.86 5.92 15.40
N LEU A 54 -13.62 5.53 15.64
CA LEU A 54 -12.73 6.03 16.69
C LEU A 54 -11.68 7.04 16.16
N GLY A 55 -11.82 7.51 14.90
CA GLY A 55 -10.94 8.51 14.28
C GLY A 55 -9.62 7.98 13.69
N GLY A 56 -9.37 6.68 13.73
CA GLY A 56 -8.28 5.99 13.01
C GLY A 56 -8.71 5.48 11.64
N VAL A 57 -7.87 4.66 11.02
CA VAL A 57 -8.13 4.12 9.67
C VAL A 57 -8.04 2.59 9.64
N HIS A 58 -8.94 1.95 8.91
CA HIS A 58 -8.83 0.54 8.57
C HIS A 58 -8.45 0.44 7.10
N THR A 59 -7.43 -0.35 6.75
CA THR A 59 -7.00 -0.50 5.36
C THR A 59 -7.08 -1.96 4.93
N THR A 60 -7.75 -2.18 3.80
CA THR A 60 -7.88 -3.47 3.13
C THR A 60 -7.14 -3.40 1.79
N ILE A 61 -6.66 -4.55 1.32
CA ILE A 61 -6.05 -4.67 0.00
C ILE A 61 -7.03 -5.42 -0.88
N GLY A 62 -7.32 -4.87 -2.06
CA GLY A 62 -8.15 -5.52 -3.07
C GLY A 62 -7.54 -5.34 -4.45
N GLU A 63 -8.10 -6.01 -5.44
CA GLU A 63 -7.71 -5.83 -6.84
C GLU A 63 -8.29 -4.53 -7.42
N ARG A 64 -7.56 -3.93 -8.35
CA ARG A 64 -8.00 -2.77 -9.12
C ARG A 64 -9.10 -3.19 -10.11
N ALA A 65 -10.14 -2.37 -10.27
CA ALA A 65 -11.31 -2.71 -11.09
C ALA A 65 -10.99 -2.99 -12.58
N ASN A 66 -9.96 -2.34 -13.12
CA ASN A 66 -9.45 -2.59 -14.48
C ASN A 66 -7.99 -3.07 -14.39
N PRO A 67 -7.76 -4.36 -14.11
CA PRO A 67 -6.43 -4.86 -13.77
C PRO A 67 -5.51 -5.01 -14.99
N PHE A 68 -6.05 -5.09 -16.21
CA PHE A 68 -5.28 -5.40 -17.41
C PHE A 68 -5.53 -4.40 -18.54
N THR A 69 -4.55 -4.29 -19.44
CA THR A 69 -4.65 -3.55 -20.70
C THR A 69 -4.14 -4.45 -21.82
N PRO A 70 -4.79 -4.49 -23.00
CA PRO A 70 -4.29 -5.26 -24.13
C PRO A 70 -3.01 -4.60 -24.70
N ALA A 71 -1.99 -5.40 -24.96
CA ALA A 71 -0.77 -4.98 -25.65
C ALA A 71 -0.46 -5.96 -26.79
N TYR A 72 0.17 -5.46 -27.85
CA TYR A 72 0.57 -6.29 -28.99
C TYR A 72 1.96 -6.85 -28.77
N ASP A 73 2.07 -8.17 -28.77
CA ASP A 73 3.32 -8.92 -28.66
C ASP A 73 3.16 -10.28 -29.36
N ALA A 74 3.44 -10.32 -30.66
CA ALA A 74 3.26 -11.51 -31.49
C ALA A 74 4.30 -12.62 -31.22
N ASP A 75 5.43 -12.28 -30.59
CA ASP A 75 6.50 -13.23 -30.26
C ASP A 75 6.26 -13.90 -28.89
N SER A 76 5.26 -13.43 -28.13
CA SER A 76 4.94 -13.96 -26.82
C SER A 76 4.19 -15.31 -26.91
N PRO A 77 4.55 -16.30 -26.08
CA PRO A 77 3.82 -17.57 -26.01
C PRO A 77 2.40 -17.43 -25.44
N PHE A 78 2.06 -16.25 -24.89
CA PHE A 78 0.76 -15.95 -24.29
C PHE A 78 -0.18 -15.20 -25.24
N ALA A 79 0.29 -14.90 -26.46
CA ALA A 79 -0.46 -14.15 -27.43
C ALA A 79 -1.67 -14.93 -27.97
N ASP A 80 -2.78 -14.24 -28.18
CA ASP A 80 -3.95 -14.79 -28.86
C ASP A 80 -3.73 -14.93 -30.39
N GLU A 81 -4.75 -15.36 -31.12
CA GLU A 81 -4.72 -15.50 -32.58
C GLU A 81 -4.36 -14.19 -33.32
N ASN A 82 -4.52 -13.03 -32.66
CA ASN A 82 -4.23 -11.71 -33.19
C ASN A 82 -2.88 -11.14 -32.71
N GLY A 83 -2.11 -11.88 -31.92
CA GLY A 83 -0.84 -11.40 -31.36
C GLY A 83 -1.01 -10.50 -30.12
N ILE A 84 -2.17 -10.54 -29.45
CA ILE A 84 -2.49 -9.68 -28.32
C ILE A 84 -2.27 -10.44 -27.00
N ILE A 85 -1.60 -9.76 -26.05
CA ILE A 85 -1.39 -10.21 -24.69
C ILE A 85 -2.06 -9.27 -23.68
N GLY A 86 -2.33 -9.79 -22.49
CA GLY A 86 -2.75 -8.99 -21.36
C GLY A 86 -1.53 -8.50 -20.58
N VAL A 87 -1.43 -7.19 -20.38
CA VAL A 87 -0.42 -6.58 -19.51
C VAL A 87 -1.09 -5.98 -18.26
N PRO A 88 -0.44 -6.04 -17.08
CA PRO A 88 -0.93 -5.36 -15.89
C PRO A 88 -1.08 -3.85 -16.14
N ASN A 89 -2.24 -3.30 -15.78
CA ASN A 89 -2.52 -1.87 -15.89
C ASN A 89 -1.87 -1.12 -14.71
N ILE A 90 -0.56 -0.91 -14.80
CA ILE A 90 0.25 -0.30 -13.75
C ILE A 90 1.01 0.89 -14.31
N ASN A 91 0.84 2.04 -13.68
CA ASN A 91 1.61 3.24 -13.99
C ASN A 91 2.78 3.37 -13.00
N LEU A 92 4.01 3.16 -13.46
CA LEU A 92 5.20 3.25 -12.61
C LEU A 92 5.40 4.63 -11.98
N ALA A 93 5.00 5.70 -12.67
CA ALA A 93 5.10 7.05 -12.11
C ALA A 93 4.11 7.21 -10.94
N GLU A 94 2.90 6.68 -11.08
CA GLU A 94 1.90 6.69 -10.01
C GLU A 94 2.35 5.83 -8.83
N GLU A 95 2.86 4.62 -9.07
CA GLU A 95 3.32 3.74 -7.99
C GLU A 95 4.55 4.29 -7.25
N ALA A 96 5.43 5.03 -7.95
CA ALA A 96 6.55 5.74 -7.32
C ALA A 96 6.07 6.88 -6.40
N VAL A 97 5.04 7.63 -6.84
CA VAL A 97 4.39 8.67 -6.02
C VAL A 97 3.71 8.02 -4.81
N ASN A 98 2.94 6.95 -5.00
CA ASN A 98 2.26 6.22 -3.93
C ASN A 98 3.25 5.65 -2.91
N THR A 99 4.37 5.06 -3.37
CA THR A 99 5.46 4.59 -2.51
C THR A 99 6.06 5.72 -1.68
N THR A 100 6.30 6.87 -2.31
CA THR A 100 6.85 8.05 -1.62
C THR A 100 5.86 8.58 -0.57
N LEU A 101 4.58 8.68 -0.92
CA LEU A 101 3.52 9.12 -0.02
C LEU A 101 3.39 8.16 1.17
N ALA A 102 3.36 6.86 0.93
CA ALA A 102 3.31 5.84 1.97
C ALA A 102 4.51 5.92 2.92
N LYS A 103 5.72 6.12 2.39
CA LYS A 103 6.93 6.32 3.20
C LYS A 103 6.86 7.57 4.07
N LEU A 104 6.35 8.68 3.53
CA LEU A 104 6.16 9.92 4.27
C LEU A 104 5.12 9.75 5.37
N GLN A 105 3.99 9.10 5.07
CA GLN A 105 2.93 8.81 6.03
C GLN A 105 3.44 7.90 7.16
N TYR A 106 4.19 6.86 6.83
CA TYR A 106 4.82 5.97 7.81
C TYR A 106 5.75 6.75 8.75
N LYS A 107 6.63 7.60 8.20
CA LYS A 107 7.53 8.44 9.00
C LYS A 107 6.79 9.42 9.90
N ALA A 108 5.70 10.03 9.41
CA ALA A 108 4.90 10.96 10.19
C ALA A 108 4.25 10.26 11.40
N ASN A 109 3.59 9.12 11.17
CA ASN A 109 2.96 8.35 12.25
C ASN A 109 3.98 7.83 13.26
N LEU A 110 5.15 7.35 12.79
CA LEU A 110 6.23 6.92 13.67
C LEU A 110 6.73 8.04 14.57
N LYS A 111 6.91 9.26 14.04
CA LYS A 111 7.31 10.43 14.84
C LYS A 111 6.27 10.76 15.92
N THR A 112 4.98 10.66 15.60
CA THR A 112 3.90 10.87 16.59
C THR A 112 3.98 9.84 17.72
N LEU A 113 4.24 8.57 17.40
CA LEU A 113 4.41 7.51 18.40
C LEU A 113 5.64 7.75 19.28
N GLN A 114 6.76 8.18 18.69
CA GLN A 114 7.97 8.53 19.43
C GLN A 114 7.71 9.69 20.39
N ALA A 115 7.11 10.78 19.91
CA ALA A 115 6.76 11.92 20.76
C ALA A 115 5.82 11.54 21.91
N ALA A 116 4.81 10.69 21.65
CA ALA A 116 3.92 10.20 22.69
C ALA A 116 4.65 9.32 23.72
N SER A 117 5.59 8.47 23.28
CA SER A 117 6.42 7.66 24.17
C SER A 117 7.32 8.51 25.05
N ASP A 118 7.95 9.54 24.49
CA ASP A 118 8.84 10.44 25.22
C ASP A 118 8.08 11.25 26.27
N LEU A 119 6.90 11.77 25.93
CA LEU A 119 6.01 12.44 26.88
C LEU A 119 5.59 11.50 28.03
N GLY A 120 5.29 10.23 27.72
CA GLY A 120 4.93 9.23 28.74
C GLY A 120 6.07 8.94 29.70
N LYS A 121 7.31 8.80 29.18
CA LYS A 121 8.50 8.60 30.01
C LYS A 121 8.80 9.81 30.90
N GLU A 122 8.67 11.02 30.36
CA GLU A 122 8.92 12.24 31.13
C GLU A 122 7.87 12.42 32.23
N LEU A 123 6.61 12.11 31.95
CA LEU A 123 5.56 12.09 32.98
C LEU A 123 5.88 11.10 34.11
N LEU A 124 6.33 9.89 33.77
CA LEU A 124 6.71 8.88 34.77
C LEU A 124 7.85 9.38 35.67
N LYS A 125 8.90 9.99 35.09
CA LYS A 125 9.99 10.56 35.89
C LYS A 125 9.50 11.64 36.86
N VAL A 126 8.65 12.55 36.40
CA VAL A 126 8.09 13.63 37.24
C VAL A 126 7.23 13.07 38.38
N LEU A 127 6.57 11.93 38.16
CA LEU A 127 5.80 11.25 39.21
C LEU A 127 6.70 10.54 40.22
N ASP A 128 7.77 9.87 39.76
CA ASP A 128 8.74 9.18 40.62
C ASP A 128 9.56 10.16 41.47
N GLU A 129 9.92 11.35 40.95
CA GLU A 129 10.63 12.38 41.72
C GLU A 129 9.78 13.04 42.82
N LYS A 130 8.46 12.86 42.80
CA LYS A 130 7.52 13.43 43.78
C LYS A 130 6.99 12.43 44.81
N ALA A 131 7.38 11.15 44.70
CA ALA A 131 7.02 10.07 45.63
C ALA A 131 8.14 9.80 46.64
#